data_AF-A0A662X919-F1
#
_entry.id   AF-A0A662X919-F1
#
_cell.length_a   1.000
_cell.length_b   1.000
_cell.length_c   1.000
_cell.angle_alpha   90.00
_cell.angle_beta   90.00
_cell.angle_gamma   90.00
#
_symmetry.space_group_name_H-M   'P 1'
#
loop_
_entity.id
_entity.type
_entity.pdbx_description
1 polymer ?
#
loop_
_entity_poly.entity_id
_entity_poly.type
_entity_poly.pdbx_seq_one_letter_code
_entity_poly.pdbx_strand_id
1 'polypeptide(L)'
;MSLIATVARMYQKSVGKSLAMYGLKYDDLLVDTAAVQTALHWIPKEDYTARTKRIARATDCSLKRSYLPDEIQAIQRPYEGYMEEKVAEAEAIDAERAALTRCAKPSSTYLKAALSARARPEFTPSESGEEEEVVDDDDEEEDDGDAEFGAAAEREHERQQQLQRQQQPRPQPQRHKPGKQTLAHQGSKQHFRPASAPAGRPKSAMASLRQQDREDSDDARQRSAAAISIAYLRAAAEKKKARDREFAVRSRSNGALLRFLALVADWTVVIVA
;
A
#
# COMPACT_ATOMS: atom_id res chain seq x y z
N MET A 1 38.35 -16.43 -30.27
CA MET A 1 37.31 -15.68 -29.54
C MET A 1 36.23 -16.65 -29.09
N SER A 2 35.84 -16.63 -27.82
CA SER A 2 34.80 -17.53 -27.28
C SER A 2 33.46 -17.28 -27.98
N LEU A 3 32.71 -18.35 -28.30
CA LEU A 3 31.35 -18.27 -28.88
C LEU A 3 30.41 -17.42 -27.99
N ILE A 4 30.58 -17.53 -26.67
CA ILE A 4 29.82 -16.76 -25.68
C ILE A 4 30.02 -15.27 -25.87
N ALA A 5 31.26 -14.82 -26.12
CA ALA A 5 31.57 -13.41 -26.33
C ALA A 5 30.95 -12.87 -27.63
N THR A 6 30.80 -13.70 -28.66
CA THR A 6 30.13 -13.29 -29.91
C THR A 6 28.62 -13.16 -29.72
N VAL A 7 27.99 -14.14 -29.07
CA VAL A 7 26.55 -14.08 -28.74
C VAL A 7 26.25 -12.91 -27.81
N ALA A 8 27.08 -12.69 -26.79
CA ALA A 8 26.94 -11.56 -25.86
C ALA A 8 27.01 -10.21 -26.59
N ARG A 9 27.94 -10.04 -27.55
CA ARG A 9 28.03 -8.81 -28.35
C ARG A 9 26.82 -8.58 -29.25
N MET A 10 26.24 -9.65 -29.81
CA MET A 10 25.00 -9.55 -30.59
C MET A 10 23.83 -9.13 -29.70
N TYR A 11 23.71 -9.75 -28.52
CA TYR A 11 22.68 -9.41 -27.54
C TYR A 11 22.83 -7.97 -27.05
N GLN A 12 24.04 -7.56 -26.68
CA GLN A 12 24.36 -6.19 -26.29
C GLN A 12 23.91 -5.20 -27.37
N LYS A 13 24.26 -5.41 -28.65
CA LYS A 13 23.77 -4.52 -29.73
C LYS A 13 22.25 -4.43 -29.80
N SER A 14 21.54 -5.55 -29.60
CA SER A 14 20.07 -5.55 -29.61
C SER A 14 19.48 -4.76 -28.44
N VAL A 15 20.03 -4.94 -27.23
CA VAL A 15 19.61 -4.21 -26.03
C VAL A 15 19.94 -2.72 -26.16
N GLY A 16 21.12 -2.37 -26.66
CA GLY A 16 21.54 -1.00 -26.87
C GLY A 16 20.61 -0.26 -27.85
N LYS A 17 20.17 -0.94 -28.92
CA LYS A 17 19.17 -0.39 -29.85
C LYS A 17 17.83 -0.14 -29.14
N SER A 18 17.35 -1.13 -28.37
CA SER A 18 16.11 -1.00 -27.61
C SER A 18 16.15 0.14 -26.58
N LEU A 19 17.26 0.30 -25.87
CA LEU A 19 17.47 1.40 -24.92
C LEU A 19 17.49 2.76 -25.63
N ALA A 20 18.17 2.86 -26.78
CA ALA A 20 18.24 4.08 -27.56
C ALA A 20 16.86 4.52 -28.08
N MET A 21 16.00 3.59 -28.50
CA MET A 21 14.63 3.89 -28.96
C MET A 21 13.78 4.62 -27.90
N TYR A 22 14.03 4.39 -26.61
CA TYR A 22 13.35 5.05 -25.49
C TYR A 22 14.20 6.15 -24.82
N GLY A 23 15.47 6.27 -25.21
CA GLY A 23 16.45 7.17 -24.60
C GLY A 23 16.74 6.83 -23.13
N LEU A 24 16.81 5.55 -22.79
CA LEU A 24 17.17 5.05 -21.46
C LEU A 24 18.65 4.67 -21.39
N LYS A 25 19.24 4.81 -20.19
CA LYS A 25 20.53 4.19 -19.85
C LYS A 25 20.29 2.81 -19.22
N TYR A 26 21.31 1.95 -19.24
CA TYR A 26 21.22 0.61 -18.64
C TYR A 26 20.92 0.68 -17.13
N ASP A 27 21.56 1.60 -16.42
CA ASP A 27 21.35 1.84 -14.98
C ASP A 27 19.91 2.24 -14.63
N ASP A 28 19.17 2.84 -15.57
CA ASP A 28 17.77 3.23 -15.35
C ASP A 28 16.85 1.99 -15.22
N LEU A 29 17.30 0.81 -15.67
CA LEU A 29 16.56 -0.46 -15.61
C LEU A 29 16.94 -1.34 -14.42
N LEU A 30 17.88 -0.90 -13.57
CA LEU A 30 18.27 -1.67 -12.39
C LEU A 30 17.06 -1.89 -11.48
N VAL A 31 16.96 -3.09 -10.92
CA VAL A 31 15.91 -3.43 -9.96
C VAL A 31 16.10 -2.57 -8.72
N ASP A 32 15.02 -1.98 -8.21
CA ASP A 32 15.02 -1.16 -6.99
C ASP A 32 15.28 -2.01 -5.73
N THR A 33 16.51 -2.50 -5.58
CA THR A 33 17.01 -3.13 -4.35
C THR A 33 17.35 -2.06 -3.30
N ALA A 34 17.54 -2.47 -2.04
CA ALA A 34 17.95 -1.56 -0.99
C ALA A 34 19.26 -0.82 -1.33
N ALA A 35 20.24 -1.53 -1.92
CA ALA A 35 21.51 -0.96 -2.35
C ALA A 35 21.37 0.04 -3.51
N VAL A 36 20.46 -0.22 -4.45
CA VAL A 36 20.17 0.71 -5.55
C VAL A 36 19.50 1.98 -5.02
N GLN A 37 18.59 1.84 -4.05
CA GLN A 37 17.97 3.00 -3.41
C GLN A 37 18.98 3.83 -2.63
N THR A 38 19.88 3.23 -1.84
CA THR A 38 20.93 3.99 -1.15
C THR A 38 21.89 4.65 -2.14
N ALA A 39 22.30 3.96 -3.20
CA ALA A 39 23.10 4.54 -4.27
C ALA A 39 22.44 5.76 -4.92
N LEU A 40 21.12 5.73 -5.15
CA LEU A 40 20.36 6.89 -5.68
C LEU A 40 20.40 8.13 -4.78
N HIS A 41 20.60 7.95 -3.48
CA HIS A 41 20.76 9.08 -2.55
C HIS A 41 22.19 9.64 -2.52
N TRP A 42 23.18 8.87 -3.01
CA TRP A 42 24.60 9.26 -3.03
C TRP A 42 25.04 9.88 -4.36
N ILE A 43 24.34 9.62 -5.45
CA ILE A 43 24.64 10.23 -6.75
C ILE A 43 24.39 11.75 -6.73
N PRO A 44 25.08 12.52 -7.58
CA PRO A 44 24.80 13.93 -7.73
C PRO A 44 23.35 14.17 -8.18
N LYS A 45 22.78 15.29 -7.75
CA LYS A 45 21.38 15.64 -8.01
C LYS A 45 21.10 15.78 -9.50
N GLU A 46 22.08 16.22 -10.27
CA GLU A 46 22.04 16.36 -11.73
C GLU A 46 21.73 15.01 -12.38
N ASP A 47 22.42 13.95 -11.98
CA ASP A 47 22.20 12.61 -12.51
C ASP A 47 20.85 12.02 -12.08
N TYR A 48 20.45 12.27 -10.84
CA TYR A 48 19.12 11.86 -10.35
C TYR A 48 17.99 12.53 -11.15
N THR A 49 18.09 13.83 -11.39
CA THR A 49 17.08 14.56 -12.18
C THR A 49 17.11 14.14 -13.65
N ALA A 50 18.29 13.87 -14.20
CA ALA A 50 18.44 13.35 -15.56
C ALA A 50 17.81 11.95 -15.69
N ARG A 51 18.03 11.05 -14.73
CA ARG A 51 17.37 9.73 -14.62
C ARG A 51 15.86 9.87 -14.63
N THR A 52 15.33 10.70 -13.73
CA THR A 52 13.88 10.95 -13.62
C THR A 52 13.29 11.43 -14.95
N LYS A 53 13.97 12.35 -15.64
CA LYS A 53 13.54 12.83 -16.97
C LYS A 53 13.59 11.73 -18.05
N ARG A 54 14.63 10.90 -18.06
CA ARG A 54 14.74 9.77 -19.00
C ARG A 54 13.62 8.76 -18.79
N ILE A 55 13.36 8.36 -17.55
CA ILE A 55 12.27 7.44 -17.20
C ILE A 55 10.92 8.03 -17.60
N ALA A 56 10.63 9.28 -17.25
CA ALA A 56 9.38 9.94 -17.63
C ALA A 56 9.17 9.95 -19.15
N ARG A 57 10.21 10.29 -19.91
CA ARG A 57 10.16 10.25 -21.39
C ARG A 57 9.95 8.84 -21.92
N ALA A 58 10.65 7.84 -21.40
CA ALA A 58 10.50 6.46 -21.81
C ALA A 58 9.07 5.95 -21.54
N THR A 59 8.50 6.31 -20.39
CA THR A 59 7.11 5.98 -20.06
C THR A 59 6.11 6.66 -21.01
N ASP A 60 6.37 7.91 -21.41
CA ASP A 60 5.55 8.62 -22.39
C ASP A 60 5.61 7.97 -23.79
N CYS A 61 6.82 7.65 -24.27
CA CYS A 61 7.03 6.90 -25.51
C CYS A 61 6.33 5.53 -25.47
N SER A 62 6.46 4.79 -24.36
CA SER A 62 5.80 3.50 -24.16
C SER A 62 4.28 3.63 -24.19
N LEU A 63 3.73 4.63 -23.50
CA LEU A 63 2.29 4.88 -23.44
C LEU A 63 1.73 5.24 -24.82
N LYS A 64 2.45 6.08 -25.58
CA LYS A 64 2.08 6.51 -26.93
C LYS A 64 2.40 5.48 -28.02
N ARG A 65 3.08 4.39 -27.68
CA ARG A 65 3.60 3.40 -28.64
C ARG A 65 4.43 4.06 -29.75
N SER A 66 5.19 5.08 -29.38
CA SER A 66 6.11 5.80 -30.27
C SER A 66 7.54 5.69 -29.74
N TYR A 67 8.50 6.01 -30.61
CA TYR A 67 9.92 5.99 -30.29
C TYR A 67 10.52 7.38 -30.43
N LEU A 68 11.72 7.54 -29.89
CA LEU A 68 12.52 8.74 -30.09
C LEU A 68 12.88 8.91 -31.58
N PRO A 69 13.02 10.13 -32.11
CA PRO A 69 13.53 10.35 -33.47
C PRO A 69 14.94 9.78 -33.66
N ASP A 70 15.25 9.29 -34.86
CA ASP A 70 16.52 8.59 -35.16
C ASP A 70 17.76 9.44 -34.87
N GLU A 71 17.69 10.75 -35.11
CA GLU A 71 18.76 11.71 -34.77
C GLU A 71 19.08 11.70 -33.28
N ILE A 72 18.05 11.65 -32.42
CA ILE A 72 18.22 11.64 -30.97
C ILE A 72 18.68 10.26 -30.49
N GLN A 73 18.19 9.18 -31.12
CA GLN A 73 18.63 7.81 -30.84
C GLN A 73 20.15 7.65 -31.07
N ALA A 74 20.68 8.24 -32.14
CA ALA A 74 22.11 8.17 -32.49
C ALA A 74 23.03 8.85 -31.47
N ILE A 75 22.53 9.86 -30.75
CA ILE A 75 23.27 10.59 -29.71
C ILE A 75 23.31 9.79 -28.39
N GLN A 76 22.36 8.86 -28.17
CA GLN A 76 22.27 8.14 -26.90
C GLN A 76 23.50 7.27 -26.64
N ARG A 77 23.92 7.23 -25.37
CA ARG A 77 24.99 6.36 -24.86
C ARG A 77 24.45 5.44 -23.76
N PRO A 78 23.82 4.31 -24.12
CA PRO A 78 23.11 3.47 -23.14
C PRO A 78 24.01 2.81 -22.07
N TYR A 79 25.28 2.56 -22.40
CA TYR A 79 26.24 1.85 -21.53
C TYR A 79 27.14 2.77 -20.72
N GLU A 80 26.90 4.07 -20.74
CA GLU A 80 27.61 5.02 -19.89
C GLU A 80 26.93 5.05 -18.51
N GLY A 81 27.38 4.15 -17.63
CA GLY A 81 26.88 4.01 -16.27
C GLY A 81 27.27 5.18 -15.36
N TYR A 82 26.40 5.47 -14.40
CA TYR A 82 26.57 6.53 -13.39
C TYR A 82 26.28 6.03 -11.96
N MET A 83 25.74 4.82 -11.82
CA MET A 83 25.40 4.23 -10.51
C MET A 83 26.22 3.00 -10.14
N GLU A 84 26.87 2.34 -11.09
CA GLU A 84 27.56 1.05 -10.87
C GLU A 84 28.51 1.07 -9.66
N GLU A 85 29.37 2.09 -9.57
CA GLU A 85 30.32 2.27 -8.47
C GLU A 85 29.61 2.42 -7.11
N LYS A 86 28.52 3.19 -7.08
CA LYS A 86 27.78 3.50 -5.85
C LYS A 86 26.94 2.32 -5.36
N VAL A 87 26.40 1.52 -6.29
CA VAL A 87 25.70 0.27 -5.95
C VAL A 87 26.67 -0.74 -5.37
N ALA A 88 27.86 -0.91 -5.97
CA ALA A 88 28.88 -1.80 -5.44
C ALA A 88 29.35 -1.38 -4.03
N GLU A 89 29.54 -0.07 -3.81
CA GLU A 89 29.86 0.49 -2.49
C GLU A 89 28.76 0.19 -1.45
N ALA A 90 27.49 0.37 -1.82
CA ALA A 90 26.36 0.08 -0.95
C ALA A 90 26.26 -1.41 -0.59
N GLU A 91 26.43 -2.30 -1.58
CA GLU A 91 26.42 -3.75 -1.36
C GLU A 91 27.58 -4.20 -0.47
N ALA A 92 28.78 -3.60 -0.62
CA ALA A 92 29.92 -3.88 0.23
C ALA A 92 29.64 -3.49 1.69
N ILE A 93 29.12 -2.29 1.92
CA ILE A 93 28.76 -1.81 3.27
C ILE A 93 27.70 -2.70 3.89
N ASP A 94 26.67 -3.08 3.13
CA ASP A 94 25.62 -3.96 3.64
C ASP A 94 26.13 -5.38 3.92
N ALA A 95 27.06 -5.89 3.10
CA ALA A 95 27.72 -7.17 3.35
C ALA A 95 28.59 -7.14 4.61
N GLU A 96 29.35 -6.06 4.83
CA GLU A 96 30.14 -5.82 6.04
C GLU A 96 29.25 -5.74 7.29
N ARG A 97 28.17 -4.95 7.24
CA ARG A 97 27.19 -4.85 8.32
C ARG A 97 26.53 -6.19 8.62
N ALA A 98 26.18 -6.94 7.58
CA ALA A 98 25.60 -8.27 7.73
C ALA A 98 26.62 -9.27 8.31
N ALA A 99 27.91 -9.17 7.97
CA ALA A 99 28.94 -10.00 8.58
C ALA A 99 29.10 -9.71 10.08
N LEU A 100 29.15 -8.43 10.46
CA LEU A 100 29.21 -8.00 11.86
C LEU A 100 27.95 -8.41 12.65
N THR A 101 26.77 -8.20 12.06
CA THR A 101 25.49 -8.51 12.73
C THR A 101 25.23 -10.01 12.82
N ARG A 102 25.66 -10.81 11.83
CA ARG A 102 25.56 -12.29 11.90
C ARG A 102 26.49 -12.89 12.94
N CYS A 103 27.64 -12.27 13.21
CA CYS A 103 28.55 -12.71 14.27
C CYS A 103 28.07 -12.32 15.70
N ALA A 104 27.08 -11.41 15.80
CA ALA A 104 26.63 -10.82 17.06
C ALA A 104 25.26 -11.31 17.55
N LYS A 105 24.75 -12.46 17.08
CA LYS A 105 23.57 -13.07 17.72
C LYS A 105 24.04 -13.84 18.96
N PRO A 106 23.87 -13.33 20.20
CA PRO A 106 24.06 -14.18 21.37
C PRO A 106 23.10 -15.35 21.23
N SER A 107 23.62 -16.57 21.43
CA SER A 107 22.81 -17.77 21.46
C SER A 107 21.57 -17.51 22.32
N SER A 108 20.40 -17.70 21.72
CA SER A 108 19.05 -17.40 22.22
C SER A 108 18.67 -18.02 23.58
N THR A 109 19.62 -18.61 24.30
CA THR A 109 19.46 -19.16 25.65
C THR A 109 19.73 -18.14 26.77
N TYR A 110 20.52 -17.09 26.55
CA TYR A 110 20.93 -16.17 27.64
C TYR A 110 19.92 -15.05 27.96
N LEU A 111 19.10 -14.58 27.00
CA LEU A 111 18.17 -13.47 27.25
C LEU A 111 16.97 -13.86 28.11
N LYS A 112 16.58 -15.15 28.12
CA LYS A 112 15.48 -15.63 28.98
C LYS A 112 15.88 -15.75 30.45
N ALA A 113 17.16 -16.05 30.73
CA ALA A 113 17.68 -16.13 32.09
C ALA A 113 17.94 -14.75 32.72
N ALA A 114 18.36 -13.77 31.91
CA ALA A 114 18.62 -12.40 32.39
C ALA A 114 17.33 -11.66 32.81
N LEU A 115 16.21 -11.88 32.13
CA LEU A 115 14.92 -11.30 32.53
C LEU A 115 14.25 -12.02 33.70
N SER A 116 14.51 -13.32 33.92
CA SER A 116 13.97 -14.03 35.09
C SER A 116 14.77 -13.81 36.37
N ALA A 117 16.03 -13.41 36.26
CA ALA A 117 16.91 -13.15 37.41
C ALA A 117 16.71 -11.75 38.04
N ARG A 118 15.88 -10.88 37.44
CA ARG A 118 15.57 -9.54 37.97
C ARG A 118 14.25 -9.51 38.76
N ALA A 119 13.86 -10.63 39.36
CA ALA A 119 12.85 -10.68 40.42
C ALA A 119 13.49 -10.19 41.73
N ARG A 120 13.25 -8.92 42.03
CA ARG A 120 13.74 -8.10 43.15
C ARG A 120 13.47 -8.77 44.52
N PRO A 121 14.48 -9.04 45.37
CA PRO A 121 14.26 -9.25 46.80
C PRO A 121 13.98 -7.90 47.47
N GLU A 122 12.97 -7.87 48.35
CA GLU A 122 12.62 -6.68 49.14
C GLU A 122 13.78 -6.27 50.05
N PHE A 123 14.18 -5.01 49.96
CA PHE A 123 15.19 -4.40 50.82
C PHE A 123 14.55 -3.23 51.56
N THR A 124 14.48 -3.35 52.87
CA THR A 124 14.06 -2.33 53.83
C THR A 124 15.14 -1.23 53.96
N PRO A 125 14.81 0.07 53.86
CA PRO A 125 15.81 1.11 54.06
C PRO A 125 15.91 1.50 55.54
N SER A 126 17.11 1.35 56.10
CA SER A 126 17.55 1.99 57.34
C SER A 126 18.59 3.08 57.01
N GLU A 127 18.51 4.16 57.78
CA GLU A 127 19.19 5.47 57.77
C GLU A 127 20.70 5.55 57.48
N SER A 128 21.14 6.82 57.31
CA SER A 128 22.48 7.38 57.05
C SER A 128 22.88 7.30 55.58
N GLY A 129 23.22 8.37 54.87
CA GLY A 129 23.66 9.72 55.22
C GLY A 129 24.73 10.09 54.19
N GLU A 130 24.77 11.36 53.79
CA GLU A 130 25.65 12.00 52.78
C GLU A 130 24.96 12.26 51.43
N GLU A 131 24.60 13.53 51.26
CA GLU A 131 23.93 14.13 50.11
C GLU A 131 25.02 14.61 49.13
N GLU A 132 25.16 13.94 47.98
CA GLU A 132 25.79 14.51 46.78
C GLU A 132 24.67 14.98 45.84
N GLU A 133 24.65 16.29 45.61
CA GLU A 133 23.76 16.99 44.69
C GLU A 133 24.18 16.70 43.24
N VAL A 134 23.55 15.70 42.62
CA VAL A 134 23.58 15.48 41.17
C VAL A 134 22.31 16.11 40.59
N VAL A 135 22.51 17.16 39.80
CA VAL A 135 21.46 17.81 39.01
C VAL A 135 21.28 16.98 37.74
N ASP A 136 20.27 16.12 37.72
CA ASP A 136 19.77 15.48 36.50
C ASP A 136 18.59 16.32 35.97
N ASP A 137 18.78 16.93 34.79
CA ASP A 137 17.73 17.56 33.99
C ASP A 137 16.87 16.46 33.33
N ASP A 138 15.85 15.97 34.05
CA ASP A 138 14.79 15.09 33.54
C ASP A 138 13.44 15.85 33.54
N ASP A 139 13.09 16.47 32.40
CA ASP A 139 11.73 16.92 32.09
C ASP A 139 11.05 15.88 31.18
N GLU A 140 10.60 14.74 31.76
CA GLU A 140 9.59 13.88 31.14
C GLU A 140 8.20 14.33 31.64
N GLU A 141 7.46 15.06 30.81
CA GLU A 141 6.02 15.26 31.04
C GLU A 141 5.23 14.00 30.64
N GLU A 142 4.70 13.30 31.63
CA GLU A 142 3.70 12.24 31.49
C GLU A 142 2.34 12.86 31.06
N ASP A 143 1.98 12.71 29.79
CA ASP A 143 0.66 13.05 29.23
C ASP A 143 -0.34 11.90 29.47
N ASP A 144 -0.99 11.90 30.63
CA ASP A 144 -2.05 10.93 31.03
C ASP A 144 -3.42 11.23 30.35
N GLY A 145 -3.44 11.47 29.04
CA GLY A 145 -4.60 12.05 28.34
C GLY A 145 -5.57 11.10 27.63
N ASP A 146 -5.23 9.82 27.39
CA ASP A 146 -5.83 9.05 26.29
C ASP A 146 -6.66 7.80 26.68
N ALA A 147 -6.86 7.54 27.97
CA ALA A 147 -7.67 6.39 28.40
C ALA A 147 -9.20 6.60 28.29
N GLU A 148 -9.72 7.84 28.21
CA GLU A 148 -11.16 8.09 28.34
C GLU A 148 -11.94 8.08 27.01
N PHE A 149 -11.29 8.35 25.87
CA PHE A 149 -11.99 8.46 24.58
C PHE A 149 -12.49 7.10 24.04
N GLY A 150 -11.79 6.00 24.36
CA GLY A 150 -12.15 4.65 23.90
C GLY A 150 -13.45 4.11 24.50
N ALA A 151 -13.66 4.34 25.80
CA ALA A 151 -14.82 3.80 26.52
C ALA A 151 -16.15 4.48 26.13
N ALA A 152 -16.09 5.76 25.74
CA ALA A 152 -17.27 6.48 25.24
C ALA A 152 -17.69 6.00 23.85
N ALA A 153 -16.72 5.77 22.96
CA ALA A 153 -16.97 5.27 21.61
C ALA A 153 -17.54 3.84 21.60
N GLU A 154 -17.10 2.96 22.52
CA GLU A 154 -17.65 1.61 22.65
C GLU A 154 -19.12 1.60 23.10
N ARG A 155 -19.49 2.44 24.08
CA ARG A 155 -20.89 2.53 24.56
C ARG A 155 -21.84 3.03 23.48
N GLU A 156 -21.40 3.95 22.62
CA GLU A 156 -22.23 4.45 21.53
C GLU A 156 -22.43 3.40 20.43
N HIS A 157 -21.40 2.60 20.14
CA HIS A 157 -21.48 1.50 19.18
C HIS A 157 -22.43 0.39 19.64
N GLU A 158 -22.41 0.02 20.94
CA GLU A 158 -23.36 -0.95 21.50
C GLU A 158 -24.81 -0.45 21.43
N ARG A 159 -25.02 0.83 21.73
CA ARG A 159 -26.37 1.44 21.65
C ARG A 159 -26.92 1.41 20.22
N GLN A 160 -26.08 1.65 19.22
CA GLN A 160 -26.48 1.55 17.81
C GLN A 160 -26.81 0.11 17.40
N GLN A 161 -26.05 -0.88 17.88
CA GLN A 161 -26.35 -2.29 17.59
C GLN A 161 -27.71 -2.73 18.18
N GLN A 162 -28.05 -2.28 19.40
CA GLN A 162 -29.35 -2.59 19.99
C GLN A 162 -30.52 -1.99 19.21
N LEU A 163 -30.40 -0.75 18.74
CA LEU A 163 -31.45 -0.12 17.91
C LEU A 163 -31.64 -0.85 16.57
N GLN A 164 -30.55 -1.36 16.00
CA GLN A 164 -30.59 -2.07 14.72
C GLN A 164 -31.26 -3.45 14.84
N ARG A 165 -31.12 -4.13 15.99
CA ARG A 165 -31.83 -5.39 16.28
C ARG A 165 -33.33 -5.20 16.44
N GLN A 166 -33.78 -4.05 16.97
CA GLN A 166 -35.20 -3.76 17.14
C GLN A 166 -35.91 -3.39 15.83
N GLN A 167 -35.18 -2.96 14.81
CA GLN A 167 -35.73 -2.53 13.52
C GLN A 167 -35.81 -3.62 12.45
N GLN A 168 -35.47 -4.89 12.74
CA GLN A 168 -35.64 -5.95 11.75
C GLN A 168 -37.11 -6.43 11.71
N PRO A 169 -37.86 -6.17 10.62
CA PRO A 169 -39.19 -6.73 10.46
C PRO A 169 -39.10 -8.25 10.25
N ARG A 170 -39.98 -9.00 10.93
CA ARG A 170 -40.09 -10.45 10.73
C ARG A 170 -40.33 -10.76 9.24
N PRO A 171 -39.62 -11.75 8.65
CA PRO A 171 -39.77 -12.08 7.25
C PRO A 171 -41.15 -12.67 6.97
N GLN A 172 -41.91 -12.03 6.07
CA GLN A 172 -43.12 -12.61 5.50
C GLN A 172 -42.76 -13.55 4.34
N PRO A 173 -43.50 -14.67 4.16
CA PRO A 173 -43.19 -15.64 3.12
C PRO A 173 -43.52 -15.11 1.72
N GLN A 174 -42.58 -15.35 0.79
CA GLN A 174 -42.62 -14.93 -0.60
C GLN A 174 -43.74 -15.61 -1.38
N ARG A 175 -44.50 -14.82 -2.15
CA ARG A 175 -45.52 -15.30 -3.08
C ARG A 175 -45.08 -14.97 -4.51
N HIS A 176 -44.84 -16.01 -5.31
CA HIS A 176 -44.47 -15.92 -6.72
C HIS A 176 -45.60 -15.32 -7.57
N LYS A 177 -45.25 -14.51 -8.58
CA LYS A 177 -46.07 -14.31 -9.79
C LYS A 177 -45.19 -14.18 -11.04
N PRO A 178 -45.62 -14.75 -12.19
CA PRO A 178 -44.85 -14.79 -13.43
C PRO A 178 -45.23 -13.70 -14.43
N GLY A 179 -44.32 -13.43 -15.37
CA GLY A 179 -44.64 -13.35 -16.80
C GLY A 179 -44.93 -11.99 -17.44
N LYS A 180 -43.94 -11.52 -18.23
CA LYS A 180 -43.99 -10.89 -19.58
C LYS A 180 -45.21 -10.04 -19.98
N GLN A 181 -44.95 -8.85 -20.53
CA GLN A 181 -45.16 -8.55 -21.96
C GLN A 181 -44.66 -7.15 -22.34
N THR A 182 -44.02 -7.08 -23.50
CA THR A 182 -43.56 -5.91 -24.24
C THR A 182 -44.70 -5.30 -25.05
N LEU A 183 -44.78 -3.96 -25.15
CA LEU A 183 -45.47 -3.30 -26.26
C LEU A 183 -44.88 -1.90 -26.51
N ALA A 184 -44.58 -1.64 -27.77
CA ALA A 184 -44.08 -0.40 -28.34
C ALA A 184 -45.23 0.54 -28.71
N HIS A 185 -45.00 1.87 -28.65
CA HIS A 185 -45.65 2.95 -29.42
C HIS A 185 -44.80 4.21 -29.23
N GLN A 186 -44.11 4.76 -30.24
CA GLN A 186 -44.51 5.59 -31.40
C GLN A 186 -45.22 6.92 -31.07
N GLY A 187 -44.58 8.03 -31.50
CA GLY A 187 -45.17 9.37 -31.76
C GLY A 187 -45.56 10.17 -30.52
N SER A 188 -45.53 11.50 -30.46
CA SER A 188 -45.28 12.55 -31.44
C SER A 188 -45.01 13.86 -30.67
N LYS A 189 -44.28 14.79 -31.30
CA LYS A 189 -44.08 16.16 -30.82
C LYS A 189 -45.42 16.90 -30.89
N GLN A 190 -45.82 17.61 -29.84
CA GLN A 190 -46.55 18.88 -29.98
C GLN A 190 -46.26 19.84 -28.82
N HIS A 191 -45.87 21.06 -29.20
CA HIS A 191 -45.86 22.24 -28.36
C HIS A 191 -47.29 22.63 -27.99
N PHE A 192 -47.55 22.87 -26.71
CA PHE A 192 -48.69 23.68 -26.29
C PHE A 192 -48.27 24.56 -25.10
N ARG A 193 -48.21 25.87 -25.35
CA ARG A 193 -48.24 26.90 -24.31
C ARG A 193 -49.65 27.48 -24.30
N PRO A 194 -50.26 27.63 -23.13
CA PRO A 194 -51.15 28.74 -22.90
C PRO A 194 -50.55 29.68 -21.84
N ALA A 195 -50.38 30.92 -22.26
CA ALA A 195 -50.26 32.06 -21.37
C ALA A 195 -51.63 32.28 -20.70
N SER A 196 -51.67 32.39 -19.37
CA SER A 196 -52.60 33.27 -18.63
C SER A 196 -52.48 33.10 -17.10
N ALA A 197 -52.47 34.25 -16.43
CA ALA A 197 -52.79 34.49 -15.01
C ALA A 197 -51.65 34.37 -13.95
N PRO A 198 -51.77 35.07 -12.80
CA PRO A 198 -51.54 36.51 -12.70
C PRO A 198 -50.47 36.87 -11.63
N ALA A 199 -50.10 38.14 -11.62
CA ALA A 199 -49.16 38.76 -10.71
C ALA A 199 -49.66 38.83 -9.25
N GLY A 200 -48.71 38.74 -8.32
CA GLY A 200 -48.78 39.42 -7.02
C GLY A 200 -49.08 38.54 -5.80
N ARG A 201 -48.03 37.99 -5.17
CA ARG A 201 -48.05 37.66 -3.74
C ARG A 201 -46.69 38.01 -3.10
N PRO A 202 -46.65 38.74 -1.97
CA PRO A 202 -45.41 39.30 -1.42
C PRO A 202 -44.44 38.22 -0.93
N LYS A 203 -43.18 38.36 -1.34
CA LYS A 203 -42.02 37.55 -0.95
C LYS A 203 -41.40 38.14 0.31
N SER A 204 -41.63 37.55 1.48
CA SER A 204 -40.71 37.78 2.63
C SER A 204 -40.72 36.73 3.74
N ALA A 205 -41.54 35.67 3.69
CA ALA A 205 -41.53 34.64 4.75
C ALA A 205 -41.10 33.22 4.31
N MET A 206 -40.85 33.00 3.01
CA MET A 206 -40.52 31.66 2.46
C MET A 206 -39.02 31.43 2.21
N ALA A 207 -38.17 32.45 2.42
CA ALA A 207 -36.73 32.32 2.15
C ALA A 207 -36.01 31.55 3.27
N SER A 208 -36.38 31.79 4.53
CA SER A 208 -35.73 31.21 5.71
C SER A 208 -36.02 29.71 5.86
N LEU A 209 -37.26 29.28 5.61
CA LEU A 209 -37.64 27.86 5.66
C LEU A 209 -36.98 27.04 4.54
N ARG A 210 -36.78 27.63 3.35
CA ARG A 210 -36.09 26.99 2.22
C ARG A 210 -34.57 26.91 2.39
N GLN A 211 -33.98 27.66 3.31
CA GLN A 211 -32.55 27.54 3.62
C GLN A 211 -32.32 26.37 4.59
N GLN A 212 -33.15 26.22 5.62
CA GLN A 212 -33.06 25.09 6.55
C GLN A 212 -33.27 23.73 5.87
N ASP A 213 -34.29 23.59 4.99
CA ASP A 213 -34.53 22.32 4.27
C ASP A 213 -33.37 21.92 3.34
N ARG A 214 -32.55 22.88 2.89
CA ARG A 214 -31.38 22.60 2.03
C ARG A 214 -30.19 22.11 2.83
N GLU A 215 -29.94 22.69 3.99
CA GLU A 215 -28.82 22.32 4.86
C GLU A 215 -29.02 20.89 5.42
N ASP A 216 -30.22 20.55 5.88
CA ASP A 216 -30.54 19.19 6.35
C ASP A 216 -30.43 18.12 5.24
N SER A 217 -30.74 18.50 4.00
CA SER A 217 -30.63 17.61 2.82
C SER A 217 -29.19 17.32 2.44
N ASP A 218 -28.29 18.31 2.58
CA ASP A 218 -26.88 18.16 2.25
C ASP A 218 -26.13 17.35 3.32
N ASP A 219 -26.49 17.49 4.60
CA ASP A 219 -25.98 16.64 5.68
C ASP A 219 -26.40 15.17 5.52
N ALA A 220 -27.65 14.91 5.12
CA ALA A 220 -28.11 13.53 4.85
C ALA A 220 -27.37 12.90 3.65
N ARG A 221 -27.04 13.71 2.63
CA ARG A 221 -26.23 13.28 1.47
C ARG A 221 -24.78 13.02 1.85
N GLN A 222 -24.19 13.85 2.70
CA GLN A 222 -22.83 13.63 3.20
C GLN A 222 -22.73 12.37 4.08
N ARG A 223 -23.69 12.15 4.98
CA ARG A 223 -23.74 10.94 5.82
C ARG A 223 -23.93 9.66 5.00
N SER A 224 -24.78 9.70 3.97
CA SER A 224 -24.98 8.55 3.08
C SER A 224 -23.77 8.30 2.18
N ALA A 225 -23.10 9.34 1.68
CA ALA A 225 -21.84 9.22 0.94
C ALA A 225 -20.72 8.62 1.80
N ALA A 226 -20.59 9.06 3.06
CA ALA A 226 -19.64 8.50 4.01
C ALA A 226 -19.95 7.03 4.36
N ALA A 227 -21.23 6.67 4.50
CA ALA A 227 -21.61 5.28 4.72
C ALA A 227 -21.26 4.37 3.53
N ILE A 228 -21.45 4.86 2.30
CA ILE A 228 -21.07 4.14 1.07
C ILE A 228 -19.55 3.96 0.99
N SER A 229 -18.76 4.99 1.32
CA SER A 229 -17.29 4.89 1.29
C SER A 229 -16.76 3.92 2.36
N ILE A 230 -17.33 3.91 3.56
CA ILE A 230 -16.98 2.96 4.62
C ILE A 230 -17.33 1.52 4.21
N ALA A 231 -18.50 1.29 3.62
CA ALA A 231 -18.90 -0.03 3.13
C ALA A 231 -17.95 -0.53 2.02
N TYR A 232 -17.54 0.35 1.11
CA TYR A 232 -16.57 0.02 0.08
C TYR A 232 -15.19 -0.34 0.65
N LEU A 233 -14.70 0.44 1.62
CA LEU A 233 -13.43 0.17 2.30
C LEU A 233 -13.45 -1.16 3.07
N ARG A 234 -14.56 -1.49 3.73
CA ARG A 234 -14.75 -2.79 4.40
C ARG A 234 -14.74 -3.95 3.41
N ALA A 235 -15.48 -3.83 2.30
CA ALA A 235 -15.49 -4.86 1.25
C ALA A 235 -14.11 -5.05 0.60
N ALA A 236 -13.35 -3.97 0.42
CA ALA A 236 -11.99 -4.03 -0.10
C ALA A 236 -11.03 -4.73 0.89
N ALA A 237 -11.17 -4.46 2.20
CA ALA A 237 -10.39 -5.10 3.25
C ALA A 237 -10.69 -6.61 3.35
N GLU A 238 -11.96 -7.01 3.27
CA GLU A 238 -12.35 -8.42 3.25
C GLU A 238 -11.79 -9.15 2.02
N LYS A 239 -11.85 -8.52 0.84
CA LYS A 239 -11.28 -9.09 -0.39
C LYS A 239 -9.75 -9.24 -0.31
N LYS A 240 -9.05 -8.33 0.38
CA LYS A 240 -7.62 -8.48 0.66
C LYS A 240 -7.36 -9.66 1.61
N LYS A 241 -8.08 -9.74 2.73
CA LYS A 241 -7.96 -10.82 3.71
C LYS A 241 -8.24 -12.21 3.09
N ALA A 242 -9.21 -12.30 2.17
CA ALA A 242 -9.50 -13.52 1.43
C ALA A 242 -8.33 -13.95 0.54
N ARG A 243 -7.72 -13.02 -0.21
CA ARG A 243 -6.54 -13.30 -1.03
C ARG A 243 -5.35 -13.73 -0.20
N ASP A 244 -5.10 -13.09 0.93
CA ASP A 244 -3.99 -13.45 1.82
C ASP A 244 -4.20 -14.86 2.41
N ARG A 245 -5.44 -15.22 2.72
CA ARG A 245 -5.80 -16.59 3.16
C ARG A 245 -5.60 -17.62 2.05
N GLU A 246 -6.01 -17.33 0.83
CA GLU A 246 -5.76 -18.20 -0.34
C GLU A 246 -4.26 -18.37 -0.61
N PHE A 247 -3.49 -17.28 -0.52
CA PHE A 247 -2.04 -17.31 -0.67
C PHE A 247 -1.37 -18.16 0.43
N ALA A 248 -1.83 -18.05 1.68
CA ALA A 248 -1.36 -18.88 2.80
C ALA A 248 -1.70 -20.38 2.60
N VAL A 249 -2.86 -20.69 2.03
CA VAL A 249 -3.24 -22.07 1.71
C VAL A 249 -2.39 -22.63 0.56
N ARG A 250 -2.21 -21.84 -0.50
CA ARG A 250 -1.42 -22.24 -1.68
C ARG A 250 0.07 -22.39 -1.37
N SER A 251 0.63 -21.54 -0.50
CA SER A 251 2.00 -21.68 -0.03
C SER A 251 2.20 -22.94 0.82
N ARG A 252 1.21 -23.33 1.64
CA ARG A 252 1.25 -24.60 2.39
C ARG A 252 1.15 -25.83 1.47
N SER A 253 0.30 -25.80 0.44
CA SER A 253 0.19 -26.92 -0.52
C SER A 253 1.47 -27.10 -1.35
N ASN A 254 2.07 -25.99 -1.80
CA ASN A 254 3.32 -26.03 -2.57
C ASN A 254 4.51 -26.45 -1.70
N GLY A 255 4.54 -26.06 -0.42
CA GLY A 255 5.53 -26.53 0.55
C GLY A 255 5.42 -28.03 0.85
N ALA A 256 4.20 -28.58 0.90
CA ALA A 256 3.99 -30.02 1.05
C ALA A 256 4.44 -30.81 -0.20
N LEU A 257 4.19 -30.27 -1.39
CA LEU A 257 4.60 -30.89 -2.66
C LEU A 257 6.13 -30.87 -2.85
N LEU A 258 6.79 -29.79 -2.45
CA LEU A 258 8.26 -29.68 -2.42
C LEU A 258 8.89 -30.65 -1.40
N ARG A 259 8.27 -30.83 -0.22
CA ARG A 259 8.71 -31.82 0.77
C ARG A 259 8.49 -33.25 0.30
N PHE A 260 7.39 -33.52 -0.40
CA PHE A 260 7.12 -34.85 -0.96
C PHE A 260 8.09 -35.19 -2.10
N LEU A 261 8.39 -34.25 -3.00
CA LEU A 261 9.39 -34.43 -4.05
C LEU A 261 10.80 -34.62 -3.48
N ALA A 262 11.16 -33.91 -2.42
CA ALA A 262 12.43 -34.13 -1.73
C ALA A 262 12.52 -35.54 -1.10
N LEU A 263 11.43 -36.01 -0.48
CA LEU A 263 11.39 -37.36 0.11
C LEU A 263 11.48 -38.48 -0.95
N VAL A 264 10.87 -38.27 -2.12
CA VAL A 264 10.95 -39.22 -3.25
C VAL A 264 12.35 -39.22 -3.87
N ALA A 265 13.01 -38.06 -3.98
CA ALA A 265 14.37 -37.96 -4.48
C ALA A 265 15.38 -38.68 -3.56
N ASP A 266 15.25 -38.56 -2.25
CA ASP A 266 16.09 -39.30 -1.29
C ASP A 266 15.87 -40.82 -1.37
N TRP A 267 14.65 -41.28 -1.66
CA TRP A 267 14.36 -42.71 -1.79
C TRP A 267 14.95 -43.35 -3.06
N THR A 268 15.13 -42.58 -4.13
CA THR A 268 15.78 -43.08 -5.35
C THR A 268 17.29 -43.24 -5.23
N VAL A 269 17.96 -42.52 -4.32
CA VAL A 269 19.42 -42.65 -4.11
C VAL A 269 19.76 -43.91 -3.32
N VAL A 270 18.86 -44.42 -2.49
CA VAL A 270 19.08 -45.62 -1.67
C VAL A 270 18.89 -46.94 -2.44
N ILE A 271 18.23 -46.93 -3.60
CA ILE A 271 17.94 -48.15 -4.39
C ILE A 271 19.04 -48.45 -5.44
N VAL A 272 20.00 -47.54 -5.65
CA VAL A 272 21.08 -47.69 -6.64
C VAL A 272 22.46 -47.85 -5.97
N ALA A 273 22.52 -48.07 -4.66
CA ALA A 273 23.74 -48.37 -3.90
C ALA A 273 23.82 -49.86 -3.52
#